data_AF-A0A2W6DW57-F1
#
_entry.id   AF-A0A2W6DW57-F1
#
_cell.length_a   1.000
_cell.length_b   1.000
_cell.length_c   1.000
_cell.angle_alpha   90.00
_cell.angle_beta   90.00
_cell.angle_gamma   90.00
#
_symmetry.space_group_name_H-M   'P 1'
#
loop_
_entity.id
_entity.type
_entity.pdbx_description
1 polymer ?
#
loop_
_entity_poly.entity_id
_entity_poly.type
_entity_poly.pdbx_seq_one_letter_code
_entity_poly.pdbx_strand_id
1 'polypeptide(L)'
;CVDQLLNKQVDAVTTDGAILLGYAARNPSKLKVVGDAFSTEKYGIGIKKDDKAFRDFIDNAVQKAFDNGDWKKAYDATLGKSGSKAPNPPALERY
;
A
#
# COMPACT_ATOMS: atom_id res chain seq x y z
N CYS A 1 16.02 6.16 -4.92
CA CYS A 1 15.66 7.26 -3.99
C CYS A 1 16.14 6.99 -2.58
N VAL A 2 15.72 5.89 -1.92
CA VAL A 2 16.12 5.63 -0.51
C VAL A 2 17.64 5.51 -0.30
N ASP A 3 18.38 4.96 -1.27
CA ASP A 3 19.84 4.86 -1.16
C ASP A 3 20.53 6.23 -1.13
N GLN A 4 19.97 7.22 -1.84
CA GLN A 4 20.46 8.60 -1.81
C GLN A 4 20.26 9.22 -0.43
N LEU A 5 19.14 8.91 0.25
CA LEU A 5 18.90 9.32 1.63
C LEU A 5 19.89 8.65 2.59
N LEU A 6 20.11 7.34 2.45
CA LEU A 6 21.06 6.58 3.29
C LEU A 6 22.51 7.07 3.10
N ASN A 7 22.86 7.50 1.89
CA ASN A 7 24.17 8.06 1.56
C ASN A 7 24.26 9.57 1.75
N LYS A 8 23.26 10.21 2.38
CA LYS A 8 23.21 11.65 2.69
C LYS A 8 23.32 12.57 1.48
N GLN A 9 22.86 12.13 0.31
CA GLN A 9 22.79 12.94 -0.90
C GLN A 9 21.51 13.79 -0.96
N VAL A 10 20.47 13.39 -0.21
CA VAL A 10 19.21 14.13 -0.04
C VAL A 10 18.79 14.08 1.43
N ASP A 11 18.04 15.09 1.87
CA ASP A 11 17.59 15.20 3.27
C ASP A 11 16.32 14.38 3.57
N ALA A 12 15.48 14.17 2.56
CA ALA A 12 14.23 13.43 2.69
C ALA A 12 13.80 12.77 1.38
N VAL A 13 12.97 11.73 1.49
CA VAL A 13 12.24 11.11 0.38
C VAL A 13 10.76 11.12 0.73
N THR A 14 9.92 11.58 -0.19
CA THR A 14 8.46 11.54 -0.08
C THR A 14 7.89 10.62 -1.15
N THR A 15 6.93 9.80 -0.76
CA THR A 15 6.13 8.89 -1.59
C THR A 15 5.06 8.26 -0.68
N ASP A 16 4.33 7.29 -1.20
CA ASP A 16 3.24 6.62 -0.54
C ASP A 16 3.67 6.00 0.80
N GLY A 17 2.85 6.18 1.83
CA GLY A 17 3.18 5.78 3.19
C GLY A 17 3.52 4.29 3.33
N ALA A 18 2.86 3.41 2.57
CA ALA A 18 3.15 1.98 2.57
C ALA A 18 4.58 1.65 2.11
N ILE A 19 5.08 2.37 1.10
CA ILE A 19 6.45 2.20 0.59
C ILE A 19 7.45 2.71 1.63
N LEU A 20 7.19 3.88 2.23
CA LEU A 20 8.04 4.45 3.27
C LEU A 20 8.14 3.55 4.51
N LEU A 21 7.01 2.99 4.95
CA LEU A 21 6.96 2.02 6.06
C LEU A 21 7.79 0.77 5.77
N GLY A 22 7.75 0.27 4.52
CA GLY A 22 8.57 -0.85 4.08
C GLY A 22 10.08 -0.54 4.16
N TYR A 23 10.49 0.66 3.75
CA TYR A 23 11.90 1.07 3.86
C TYR A 23 12.37 1.23 5.31
N ALA A 24 11.54 1.86 6.16
CA ALA A 24 11.83 2.05 7.57
C ALA A 24 11.94 0.69 8.30
N ALA A 25 11.03 -0.24 8.02
CA ALA A 25 11.06 -1.58 8.62
C ALA A 25 12.32 -2.39 8.26
N ARG A 26 12.87 -2.20 7.05
CA ARG A 26 14.11 -2.85 6.62
C ARG A 26 15.37 -2.20 7.19
N ASN A 27 15.31 -0.94 7.61
CA ASN A 27 16.44 -0.18 8.15
C ASN A 27 16.07 0.61 9.42
N PRO A 28 15.57 -0.05 10.47
CA PRO A 28 14.90 0.63 11.59
C PRO A 28 15.83 1.51 12.44
N SER A 29 17.15 1.29 12.39
CA SER A 29 18.14 2.12 13.06
C SER A 29 18.59 3.34 12.25
N LYS A 30 18.25 3.40 10.95
CA LYS A 30 18.72 4.45 10.02
C LYS A 30 17.60 5.28 9.44
N LEU A 31 16.39 4.73 9.33
CA LEU A 31 15.25 5.35 8.67
C LEU A 31 14.04 5.40 9.60
N LYS A 32 13.28 6.49 9.48
CA LYS A 32 11.98 6.67 10.14
C LYS A 32 11.04 7.43 9.21
N VAL A 33 9.75 7.12 9.29
CA VAL A 33 8.69 7.92 8.67
C VAL A 33 8.35 9.06 9.64
N VAL A 34 8.22 10.29 9.13
CA VAL A 34 7.98 11.50 9.93
C VAL A 34 6.94 12.40 9.26
N GLY A 35 6.32 13.26 10.06
CA GLY A 35 5.28 14.18 9.60
C GLY A 35 3.93 13.52 9.37
N ASP A 36 2.95 14.34 9.03
CA ASP A 36 1.61 13.90 8.65
C ASP A 36 1.55 13.55 7.15
N ALA A 37 0.56 12.76 6.76
CA ALA A 37 0.31 12.44 5.36
C ALA A 37 -0.08 13.71 4.57
N PHE A 38 0.51 13.88 3.38
CA PHE A 38 0.19 15.01 2.50
C PHE A 38 -1.10 14.81 1.70
N SER A 39 -1.44 13.55 1.41
CA SER A 39 -2.57 13.16 0.57
C SER A 39 -3.09 11.78 0.96
N THR A 40 -4.20 11.37 0.32
CA THR A 40 -4.74 10.02 0.42
C THR A 40 -4.69 9.36 -0.96
N GLU A 41 -3.95 8.27 -1.06
CA GLU A 41 -3.70 7.54 -2.30
C GLU A 41 -4.55 6.27 -2.35
N LYS A 42 -5.54 6.24 -3.24
CA LYS A 42 -6.34 5.03 -3.49
C LYS A 42 -5.66 4.17 -4.54
N TYR A 43 -5.17 2.99 -4.15
CA TYR A 43 -4.60 2.03 -5.10
C TYR A 43 -5.70 1.28 -5.85
N GLY A 44 -5.51 1.13 -7.17
CA GLY A 44 -6.42 0.41 -8.05
C GLY A 44 -5.70 -0.55 -8.99
N ILE A 45 -6.47 -1.48 -9.57
CA ILE A 45 -5.98 -2.43 -10.56
C ILE A 45 -6.27 -1.85 -11.95
N GLY A 46 -5.22 -1.44 -12.67
CA GLY A 46 -5.36 -0.85 -14.00
C GLY A 46 -5.69 -1.91 -15.06
N ILE A 47 -6.80 -1.73 -15.79
CA ILE A 47 -7.25 -2.65 -16.85
C ILE A 47 -7.78 -1.88 -18.07
N LYS A 48 -8.12 -2.59 -19.16
CA LYS A 48 -8.65 -1.96 -20.37
C LYS A 48 -9.98 -1.24 -20.06
N LYS A 49 -10.06 0.04 -20.45
CA LYS A 49 -11.16 0.95 -20.09
C LYS A 49 -12.56 0.39 -20.37
N ASP A 50 -12.76 -0.24 -21.52
CA ASP A 50 -14.08 -0.71 -21.96
C ASP A 50 -14.32 -2.21 -21.70
N ASP A 51 -13.43 -2.88 -20.94
CA ASP A 51 -13.58 -4.30 -20.61
C ASP A 51 -14.41 -4.47 -19.32
N LYS A 52 -15.73 -4.31 -19.47
CA LYS A 52 -16.66 -4.44 -18.34
C LYS A 52 -16.62 -5.84 -17.72
N ALA A 53 -16.57 -6.89 -18.53
CA ALA A 53 -16.59 -8.26 -18.03
C ALA A 53 -15.38 -8.53 -17.13
N PHE A 54 -14.19 -8.04 -17.52
CA PHE A 54 -13.00 -8.19 -16.69
C PHE A 54 -13.00 -7.27 -15.48
N ARG A 55 -13.51 -6.02 -15.58
CA ARG A 55 -13.76 -5.16 -14.40
C ARG A 55 -14.63 -5.87 -13.37
N ASP A 56 -15.79 -6.39 -13.78
CA ASP A 56 -16.72 -7.08 -12.88
C ASP A 56 -16.06 -8.31 -12.23
N PHE A 57 -15.26 -9.06 -12.99
CA PHE A 57 -14.51 -10.20 -12.46
C PHE A 57 -13.53 -9.79 -11.36
N ILE A 58 -12.72 -8.75 -11.60
CA ILE A 58 -11.74 -8.23 -10.62
C ILE A 58 -12.46 -7.70 -9.38
N ASP A 59 -13.52 -6.90 -9.55
CA ASP A 59 -14.29 -6.35 -8.44
C ASP A 59 -14.89 -7.46 -7.56
N ASN A 60 -15.41 -8.53 -8.17
CA ASN A 60 -15.93 -9.67 -7.44
C ASN A 60 -14.82 -10.46 -6.71
N ALA A 61 -13.65 -10.59 -7.32
CA ALA A 61 -12.51 -11.25 -6.69
C ALA A 61 -11.99 -10.46 -5.49
N VAL A 62 -11.87 -9.14 -5.62
CA VAL A 62 -11.45 -8.24 -4.52
C VAL A 62 -12.47 -8.25 -3.39
N GLN A 63 -13.77 -8.15 -3.71
CA GLN A 63 -14.82 -8.23 -2.70
C GLN A 63 -14.76 -9.55 -1.93
N LYS A 64 -14.62 -10.68 -2.64
CA LYS A 64 -14.48 -11.99 -2.01
C LYS A 64 -13.26 -12.04 -1.07
N ALA A 65 -12.14 -11.45 -1.45
CA ALA A 65 -10.93 -11.38 -0.63
C ALA A 65 -11.11 -10.51 0.63
N PHE A 66 -11.96 -9.47 0.56
CA PHE A 66 -12.36 -8.70 1.74
C PHE A 66 -13.24 -9.56 2.66
N ASP A 67 -14.28 -10.19 2.12
CA ASP A 67 -15.29 -10.93 2.88
C ASP A 67 -14.71 -12.17 3.58
N ASN A 68 -13.78 -12.87 2.92
CA ASN A 68 -13.18 -14.10 3.46
C ASN A 68 -11.90 -13.86 4.27
N GLY A 69 -11.48 -12.59 4.43
CA GLY A 69 -10.31 -12.18 5.19
C GLY A 69 -8.96 -12.40 4.50
N ASP A 70 -8.91 -12.87 3.26
CA ASP A 70 -7.66 -13.08 2.52
C ASP A 70 -6.91 -11.77 2.28
N TRP A 71 -7.62 -10.66 2.11
CA TRP A 71 -6.98 -9.34 2.05
C TRP A 71 -6.22 -9.01 3.33
N LYS A 72 -6.82 -9.28 4.50
CA LYS A 72 -6.14 -9.04 5.77
C LYS A 72 -4.93 -9.96 5.93
N LYS A 73 -5.05 -11.24 5.56
CA LYS A 73 -3.91 -12.18 5.56
C LYS A 73 -2.77 -11.68 4.67
N ALA A 74 -3.09 -11.18 3.47
CA ALA A 74 -2.11 -10.62 2.55
C ALA A 74 -1.44 -9.36 3.13
N TYR A 75 -2.21 -8.46 3.76
CA TYR A 75 -1.68 -7.30 4.47
C TYR A 75 -0.72 -7.72 5.58
N ASP A 76 -1.15 -8.61 6.47
CA ASP A 76 -0.36 -9.07 7.62
C ASP A 76 0.94 -9.75 7.18
N ALA A 77 0.90 -10.53 6.08
CA ALA A 77 2.07 -11.20 5.50
C ALA A 77 3.06 -10.24 4.83
N THR A 78 2.64 -9.02 4.52
CA THR A 78 3.43 -8.00 3.80
C THR A 78 3.65 -6.75 4.65
N LEU A 79 2.79 -5.74 4.53
CA LEU A 79 2.92 -4.48 5.25
C LEU A 79 2.80 -4.66 6.77
N GLY A 80 2.10 -5.69 7.23
CA GLY A 80 2.06 -6.10 8.64
C GLY A 80 3.43 -6.36 9.25
N LYS A 81 4.39 -6.85 8.46
CA LYS A 81 5.78 -7.07 8.90
C LYS A 81 6.54 -5.78 9.23
N SER A 82 6.02 -4.62 8.82
CA SER A 82 6.56 -3.31 9.22
C SER A 82 6.13 -2.88 10.62
N GLY A 83 5.24 -3.63 11.28
CA GLY A 83 4.59 -3.23 12.53
C GLY A 83 3.32 -2.40 12.30
N SER A 84 3.00 -2.06 11.04
CA SER A 84 1.72 -1.45 10.68
C SER A 84 0.57 -2.44 10.85
N LYS A 85 -0.51 -2.03 11.50
CA LYS A 85 -1.71 -2.86 11.65
C LYS A 85 -2.57 -2.75 10.40
N ALA A 86 -3.15 -3.88 9.97
CA ALA A 86 -4.14 -3.86 8.89
C ALA A 86 -5.32 -2.95 9.28
N PRO A 87 -5.67 -1.96 8.45
CA PRO A 87 -6.90 -1.20 8.65
C PRO A 87 -8.11 -2.07 8.27
N ASN A 88 -9.31 -1.49 8.36
CA ASN A 88 -10.46 -2.09 7.70
C ASN A 88 -10.22 -2.12 6.17
N PRO A 89 -10.74 -3.14 5.46
CA PRO A 89 -10.70 -3.14 4.00
C PRO A 89 -11.25 -1.82 3.45
N PRO A 90 -10.60 -1.23 2.43
CA PRO A 90 -11.07 0.01 1.83
C PRO A 90 -12.40 -0.21 1.10
N ALA A 91 -13.14 0.88 0.84
CA ALA A 91 -14.35 0.81 0.03
C ALA A 91 -13.98 0.42 -1.42
N LEU A 92 -14.66 -0.60 -1.95
CA LEU A 92 -14.54 -0.99 -3.35
C LEU A 92 -15.44 -0.09 -4.20
N GLU A 93 -14.85 0.62 -5.17
CA GLU A 93 -15.58 1.50 -6.09
C GLU A 93 -15.93 0.73 -7.38
N ARG A 94 -17.22 0.51 -7.63
CA ARG A 94 -17.72 -0.17 -8.84
C ARG A 94 -18.29 0.85 -9.82
N TYR A 95 -17.84 0.81 -11.09
CA TYR A 95 -18.22 1.71 -12.18
C TYR A 95 -18.17 1.04 -13.56
#